data_AF-R2SE22-F1
#
_entry.id   AF-R2SE22-F1
#
_cell.length_a   1.000
_cell.length_b   1.000
_cell.length_c   1.000
_cell.angle_alpha   90.00
_cell.angle_beta   90.00
_cell.angle_gamma   90.00
#
_symmetry.space_group_name_H-M   'P 1'
#
loop_
_entity.id
_entity.type
_entity.pdbx_description
1 polymer ?
#
loop_
_entity_poly.entity_id
_entity_poly.type
_entity_poly.pdbx_seq_one_letter_code
_entity_poly.pdbx_strand_id
1 'polypeptide(L)'
;MTTIQLYVQETPTLTFQRASLSLLGELLTVEVNKTFRLNEREELFQELENASVQLIQQGRELLESIGETEDFIDFAYVAYENPLSSPTLEQLLHFPFQQIQGILAEVFSEVADEVADKFFEELSNRLEESTDDELVMEAHLGEDELQLEVFLPRAFIETVPLRDLMTDYQGTLEEATRWFLEELM
;
A
#
# COMPACT_ATOMS: atom_id res chain seq x y z
N MET A 1 7.16 3.30 -5.38
CA MET A 1 6.72 2.19 -4.50
C MET A 1 7.86 1.71 -3.65
N THR A 2 7.64 1.70 -2.34
CA THR A 2 8.62 1.31 -1.33
C THR A 2 8.72 -0.21 -1.17
N THR A 3 9.93 -0.76 -1.10
CA THR A 3 10.14 -2.21 -0.97
C THR A 3 11.00 -2.55 0.24
N ILE A 4 10.50 -3.47 1.07
CA ILE A 4 11.28 -4.14 2.13
C ILE A 4 11.84 -5.45 1.59
N GLN A 5 13.16 -5.57 1.66
CA GLN A 5 13.89 -6.79 1.32
C GLN A 5 14.12 -7.64 2.56
N LEU A 6 13.59 -8.85 2.55
CA LEU A 6 13.70 -9.84 3.63
C LEU A 6 14.70 -10.93 3.22
N TYR A 7 15.89 -10.94 3.81
CA TYR A 7 16.96 -11.87 3.44
C TYR A 7 16.78 -13.20 4.18
N VAL A 8 15.88 -14.03 3.66
CA VAL A 8 15.62 -15.38 4.18
C VAL A 8 16.21 -16.43 3.25
N GLN A 9 17.21 -17.14 3.76
CA GLN A 9 17.82 -18.26 3.07
C GLN A 9 17.19 -19.58 3.53
N GLU A 10 16.79 -20.41 2.58
CA GLU A 10 16.23 -21.74 2.84
C GLU A 10 17.23 -22.84 2.45
N THR A 11 17.95 -23.37 3.45
CA THR A 11 18.84 -24.54 3.27
C THR A 11 18.91 -25.38 4.55
N PRO A 12 18.53 -26.67 4.47
CA PRO A 12 17.37 -27.35 5.15
C PRO A 12 16.65 -26.69 6.36
N THR A 13 17.02 -25.49 6.72
CA THR A 13 16.50 -24.61 7.75
C THR A 13 16.21 -23.26 7.12
N LEU A 14 15.45 -22.42 7.80
CA LEU A 14 15.16 -21.06 7.37
C LEU A 14 16.04 -20.13 8.18
N THR A 15 16.97 -19.43 7.54
CA THR A 15 17.81 -18.43 8.22
C THR A 15 17.40 -17.05 7.75
N PHE A 16 16.82 -16.27 8.67
CA PHE A 16 16.52 -14.86 8.45
C PHE A 16 17.72 -14.04 8.90
N GLN A 17 18.45 -13.52 7.91
CA GLN A 17 19.72 -12.82 8.14
C GLN A 17 19.44 -11.38 8.57
N ARG A 18 18.67 -10.65 7.76
CA ARG A 18 18.36 -9.24 7.97
C ARG A 18 17.15 -8.81 7.14
N ALA A 19 16.57 -7.67 7.49
CA ALA A 19 15.67 -6.93 6.64
C ALA A 19 16.31 -5.59 6.24
N SER A 20 16.02 -5.10 5.04
CA SER A 20 16.44 -3.75 4.64
C SER A 20 15.37 -3.01 3.85
N LEU A 21 15.39 -1.69 3.99
CA LEU A 21 14.50 -0.75 3.31
C LEU A 21 15.37 0.39 2.75
N SER A 22 15.24 0.66 1.46
CA SER A 22 15.85 1.84 0.84
C SER A 22 14.80 2.94 0.77
N LEU A 23 15.07 4.09 1.40
CA LEU A 23 14.15 5.22 1.46
C LEU A 23 14.95 6.53 1.46
N LEU A 24 14.55 7.50 0.62
CA LEU A 24 15.19 8.82 0.53
C LEU A 24 16.73 8.78 0.33
N GLY A 25 17.21 7.77 -0.40
CA GLY A 25 18.65 7.56 -0.62
C GLY A 25 19.41 6.96 0.56
N GLU A 26 18.73 6.67 1.67
CA GLU A 26 19.26 5.96 2.83
C GLU A 26 18.89 4.48 2.80
N LEU A 27 19.79 3.64 3.35
CA LEU A 27 19.56 2.21 3.52
C LEU A 27 19.36 1.90 5.00
N LEU A 28 18.10 1.69 5.40
CA LEU A 28 17.72 1.23 6.72
C LEU A 28 17.89 -0.29 6.79
N THR A 29 18.46 -0.81 7.87
CA THR A 29 18.75 -2.25 8.02
C THR A 29 18.47 -2.71 9.44
N VAL A 30 17.80 -3.86 9.58
CA VAL A 30 17.61 -4.58 10.83
C VAL A 30 18.30 -5.93 10.72
N GLU A 31 19.36 -6.12 11.49
CA GLU A 31 20.09 -7.38 11.59
C GLU A 31 19.36 -8.35 12.53
N VAL A 32 19.10 -9.58 12.06
CA VAL A 32 18.30 -10.58 12.79
C VAL A 32 19.13 -11.82 13.11
N ASN A 33 19.74 -12.42 12.09
CA ASN A 33 20.62 -13.59 12.19
C ASN A 33 20.03 -14.75 13.03
N LYS A 34 18.77 -15.11 12.77
CA LYS A 34 18.06 -16.22 13.44
C LYS A 34 17.81 -17.38 12.48
N THR A 35 17.90 -18.59 13.00
CA THR A 35 17.64 -19.83 12.27
C THR A 35 16.43 -20.55 12.87
N PHE A 36 15.52 -20.94 11.99
CA PHE A 36 14.27 -21.62 12.29
C PHE A 36 14.23 -22.97 11.56
N ARG A 37 13.55 -23.94 12.16
CA ARG A 37 13.20 -25.19 11.48
C ARG A 37 12.04 -24.96 10.52
N LEU A 38 11.88 -25.82 9.51
CA LEU A 38 10.80 -25.69 8.52
C LEU A 38 9.39 -25.76 9.11
N ASN A 39 9.24 -26.32 10.32
CA ASN A 39 7.97 -26.40 11.05
C ASN A 39 7.74 -25.22 12.02
N GLU A 40 8.72 -24.31 12.19
CA GLU A 40 8.65 -23.12 13.05
C GLU A 40 8.28 -21.89 12.21
N ARG A 41 7.26 -22.04 11.36
CA ARG A 41 6.84 -21.01 10.39
C ARG A 41 6.18 -19.81 11.07
N GLU A 42 5.46 -20.05 12.16
CA GLU A 42 4.79 -19.00 12.93
C GLU A 42 5.83 -18.11 13.62
N GLU A 43 6.88 -18.70 14.20
CA GLU A 43 7.98 -17.97 14.82
C GLU A 43 8.78 -17.17 13.79
N LEU A 44 9.02 -17.73 12.60
CA LEU A 44 9.62 -16.99 11.49
C LEU A 44 8.72 -15.81 11.07
N PHE A 45 7.42 -16.04 10.90
CA PHE A 45 6.47 -14.99 10.49
C PHE A 45 6.46 -13.82 11.48
N GLN A 46 6.44 -14.11 12.79
CA GLN A 46 6.50 -13.08 13.82
C GLN A 46 7.82 -12.30 13.77
N GLU A 47 8.94 -12.97 13.50
CA GLU A 47 10.23 -12.30 13.39
C GLU A 47 10.32 -11.40 12.16
N LEU A 48 9.76 -11.84 11.03
CA LEU A 48 9.65 -11.02 9.81
C LEU A 48 8.83 -9.75 10.09
N GLU A 49 7.66 -9.90 10.71
CA GLU A 49 6.83 -8.76 11.09
C GLU A 49 7.58 -7.80 12.02
N ASN A 50 8.25 -8.32 13.06
CA ASN A 50 8.99 -7.49 14.02
C ASN A 50 10.14 -6.70 13.38
N ALA A 51 10.88 -7.31 12.44
CA ALA A 51 11.96 -6.64 11.74
C ALA A 51 11.41 -5.57 10.77
N SER A 52 10.31 -5.88 10.08
CA SER A 52 9.65 -4.95 9.17
C SER A 52 9.00 -3.78 9.93
N VAL A 53 8.37 -3.99 11.09
CA VAL A 53 7.85 -2.91 11.94
C VAL A 53 8.96 -1.93 12.33
N GLN A 54 10.14 -2.42 12.71
CA GLN A 54 11.27 -1.56 13.04
C GLN A 54 11.74 -0.73 11.83
N LEU A 55 11.78 -1.32 10.64
CA LEU A 55 12.13 -0.58 9.42
C LEU A 55 11.08 0.46 9.06
N ILE A 56 9.79 0.14 9.20
CA ILE A 56 8.69 1.07 8.93
C ILE A 56 8.72 2.23 9.92
N GLN A 57 8.97 1.98 11.20
CA GLN A 57 9.10 3.05 12.20
C GLN A 57 10.28 3.98 11.88
N GLN A 58 11.46 3.42 11.56
CA GLN A 58 12.62 4.22 11.15
C GLN A 58 12.36 4.99 9.85
N GLY A 59 11.68 4.37 8.88
CA GLY A 59 11.32 5.01 7.62
C GLY A 59 10.35 6.17 7.81
N ARG A 60 9.35 5.99 8.69
CA ARG A 60 8.43 7.06 9.08
C ARG A 60 9.16 8.23 9.74
N GLU A 61 10.04 7.97 10.71
CA GLU A 61 10.84 9.02 11.36
C GLU A 61 11.68 9.80 10.34
N LEU A 62 12.24 9.11 9.34
CA LEU A 62 12.99 9.75 8.26
C LEU A 62 12.09 10.63 7.39
N LEU A 63 10.92 10.14 6.98
CA LEU A 63 9.93 10.89 6.22
C LEU A 63 9.44 12.14 6.97
N GLU A 64 9.12 12.00 8.26
CA GLU A 64 8.72 13.14 9.10
C GLU A 64 9.81 14.22 9.18
N SER A 65 11.08 13.84 9.03
CA SER A 65 12.21 14.77 9.13
C SER A 65 12.55 15.49 7.83
N ILE A 66 12.47 14.80 6.69
CA ILE A 66 13.00 15.30 5.40
C ILE A 66 12.18 14.87 4.17
N GLY A 67 11.09 14.12 4.34
CA GLY A 67 10.27 13.62 3.24
C GLY A 67 9.33 14.66 2.66
N GLU A 68 8.99 14.49 1.39
CA GLU A 68 7.94 15.25 0.69
C GLU A 68 6.68 14.38 0.55
N THR A 69 5.53 14.99 0.22
CA THR A 69 4.25 14.27 0.09
C THR A 69 4.34 13.05 -0.83
N GLU A 70 5.06 13.14 -1.95
CA GLU A 70 5.26 12.01 -2.87
C GLU A 70 5.97 10.82 -2.19
N ASP A 71 6.92 11.08 -1.29
CA ASP A 71 7.63 10.04 -0.54
C ASP A 71 6.71 9.35 0.47
N PHE A 72 5.82 10.10 1.12
CA PHE A 72 4.81 9.54 2.02
C PHE A 72 3.81 8.67 1.27
N ILE A 73 3.36 9.10 0.08
CA ILE A 73 2.51 8.29 -0.80
C ILE A 73 3.24 6.99 -1.16
N ASP A 74 4.48 7.07 -1.63
CA ASP A 74 5.26 5.88 -2.01
C ASP A 74 5.53 4.94 -0.82
N PHE A 75 5.59 5.48 0.39
CA PHE A 75 5.78 4.74 1.64
C PHE A 75 4.50 4.12 2.20
N ALA A 76 3.32 4.69 1.91
CA ALA A 76 2.05 4.08 2.28
C ALA A 76 1.85 2.70 1.61
N TYR A 77 2.48 2.48 0.46
CA TYR A 77 2.43 1.23 -0.30
C TYR A 77 3.74 0.44 -0.20
N VAL A 78 3.81 -0.47 0.77
CA VAL A 78 5.01 -1.30 1.00
C VAL A 78 4.87 -2.67 0.37
N ALA A 79 5.81 -3.00 -0.51
CA ALA A 79 6.00 -4.35 -1.04
C ALA A 79 7.08 -5.11 -0.26
N TYR A 80 7.01 -6.44 -0.30
CA TYR A 80 7.99 -7.33 0.30
C TYR A 80 8.64 -8.21 -0.75
N GLU A 81 9.96 -8.31 -0.70
CA GLU A 81 10.74 -9.16 -1.62
C GLU A 81 11.75 -10.00 -0.85
N ASN A 82 12.09 -11.16 -1.40
CA ASN A 82 13.20 -11.98 -0.90
C ASN A 82 14.31 -12.11 -1.94
N PRO A 83 15.44 -11.41 -1.77
CA PRO A 83 16.59 -11.51 -2.68
C PRO A 83 17.26 -12.89 -2.70
N LEU A 84 17.07 -13.71 -1.67
CA LEU A 84 17.77 -15.00 -1.51
C LEU A 84 16.95 -16.20 -1.99
N SER A 85 15.70 -15.98 -2.45
CA SER A 85 14.71 -16.98 -2.86
C SER A 85 14.44 -18.06 -1.80
N SER A 86 13.23 -18.05 -1.24
CA SER A 86 12.76 -19.06 -0.27
C SER A 86 11.29 -19.34 -0.57
N PRO A 87 10.95 -20.54 -1.05
CA PRO A 87 9.56 -20.94 -1.27
C PRO A 87 8.71 -20.81 0.00
N THR A 88 9.29 -21.07 1.17
CA THR A 88 8.56 -20.91 2.43
C THR A 88 8.27 -19.43 2.71
N LEU A 89 9.21 -18.52 2.47
CA LEU A 89 8.95 -17.09 2.63
C LEU A 89 7.91 -16.59 1.62
N GLU A 90 7.99 -17.01 0.36
CA GLU A 90 7.00 -16.65 -0.66
C GLU A 90 5.58 -17.05 -0.23
N GLN A 91 5.42 -18.23 0.38
CA GLN A 91 4.15 -18.66 0.97
C GLN A 91 3.71 -17.78 2.14
N LEU A 92 4.64 -17.37 3.00
CA LEU A 92 4.36 -16.55 4.17
C LEU A 92 3.97 -15.11 3.80
N LEU A 93 4.53 -14.56 2.72
CA LEU A 93 4.21 -13.20 2.25
C LEU A 93 2.79 -13.04 1.70
N HIS A 94 2.06 -14.14 1.47
CA HIS A 94 0.62 -14.08 1.18
C HIS A 94 -0.23 -13.72 2.40
N PHE A 95 0.33 -13.79 3.61
CA PHE A 95 -0.37 -13.41 4.83
C PHE A 95 -0.02 -11.96 5.21
N PRO A 96 -1.02 -11.12 5.52
CA PRO A 96 -0.79 -9.73 5.87
C PRO A 96 -0.12 -9.59 7.24
N PHE A 97 0.92 -8.76 7.31
CA PHE A 97 1.50 -8.28 8.56
C PHE A 97 0.56 -7.27 9.24
N GLN A 98 -0.20 -7.72 10.23
CA GLN A 98 -1.26 -6.95 10.87
C GLN A 98 -0.75 -5.68 11.55
N GLN A 99 0.42 -5.75 12.21
CA GLN A 99 0.99 -4.59 12.90
C GLN A 99 1.41 -3.50 11.92
N ILE A 100 1.85 -3.90 10.73
CA ILE A 100 2.31 -2.97 9.71
C ILE A 100 1.13 -2.26 9.06
N GLN A 101 0.01 -2.96 8.83
CA GLN A 101 -1.21 -2.33 8.30
C GLN A 101 -1.69 -1.17 9.17
N GLY A 102 -1.61 -1.30 10.50
CA GLY A 102 -1.94 -0.21 11.41
C GLY A 102 -1.03 1.02 11.25
N ILE A 103 0.28 0.79 11.13
CA ILE A 103 1.25 1.89 10.98
C ILE A 103 1.11 2.57 9.61
N LEU A 104 0.90 1.79 8.54
CA LEU A 104 0.71 2.32 7.19
C LEU A 104 -0.60 3.08 7.05
N ALA A 105 -1.66 2.69 7.78
CA ALA A 105 -2.91 3.46 7.81
C ALA A 105 -2.71 4.86 8.40
N GLU A 106 -1.88 5.00 9.44
CA GLU A 106 -1.53 6.33 9.98
C GLU A 106 -0.76 7.16 8.95
N VAL A 107 0.22 6.57 8.26
CA VAL A 107 0.96 7.27 7.20
C VAL A 107 0.04 7.66 6.05
N PHE A 108 -0.87 6.77 5.63
CA PHE A 108 -1.83 7.05 4.58
C PHE A 108 -2.74 8.23 4.95
N SER A 109 -3.15 8.35 6.22
CA SER A 109 -4.02 9.45 6.67
C SER A 109 -3.38 10.84 6.51
N GLU A 110 -2.05 10.94 6.55
CA GLU A 110 -1.31 12.19 6.33
C GLU A 110 -1.28 12.62 4.85
N VAL A 111 -1.58 11.70 3.92
CA VAL A 111 -1.58 11.94 2.46
C VAL A 111 -2.91 11.59 1.80
N ALA A 112 -3.96 11.37 2.61
CA ALA A 112 -5.25 10.88 2.11
C ALA A 112 -5.91 11.91 1.19
N ASP A 113 -5.76 13.21 1.49
CA ASP A 113 -6.24 14.32 0.64
C ASP A 113 -5.58 14.25 -0.75
N GLU A 114 -4.25 14.18 -0.82
CA GLU A 114 -3.54 14.15 -2.11
C GLU A 114 -3.79 12.87 -2.90
N VAL A 115 -3.92 11.72 -2.22
CA VAL A 115 -4.28 10.45 -2.86
C VAL A 115 -5.71 10.52 -3.41
N ALA A 116 -6.66 11.08 -2.66
CA ALA A 116 -8.04 11.24 -3.09
C ALA A 116 -8.18 12.20 -4.27
N ASP A 117 -7.49 13.34 -4.23
CA ASP A 117 -7.47 14.32 -5.32
C ASP A 117 -6.93 13.69 -6.61
N LYS A 118 -5.80 12.97 -6.52
CA LYS A 118 -5.22 12.28 -7.66
C LYS A 118 -6.12 11.17 -8.19
N PHE A 119 -6.75 10.40 -7.30
CA PHE A 119 -7.71 9.37 -7.68
C PHE A 119 -8.89 9.96 -8.44
N PHE A 120 -9.45 11.05 -7.92
CA PHE A 120 -10.56 11.77 -8.54
C PHE A 120 -10.18 12.33 -9.91
N GLU A 121 -9.00 12.94 -10.04
CA GLU A 121 -8.48 13.45 -11.32
C GLU A 121 -8.32 12.32 -12.34
N GLU A 122 -7.65 11.22 -11.96
CA GLU A 122 -7.43 10.07 -12.85
C GLU A 122 -8.75 9.41 -13.27
N LEU A 123 -9.70 9.25 -12.34
CA LEU A 123 -11.02 8.70 -12.63
C LEU A 123 -11.79 9.62 -13.60
N SER A 124 -11.84 10.92 -13.31
CA SER A 124 -12.54 11.90 -14.15
C SER A 124 -12.00 11.90 -15.57
N ASN A 125 -10.67 11.91 -15.74
CA ASN A 125 -10.02 11.83 -17.04
C ASN A 125 -10.40 10.55 -17.80
N ARG A 126 -10.39 9.39 -17.13
CA ARG A 126 -10.77 8.10 -17.75
C ARG A 126 -12.22 8.10 -18.22
N LEU A 127 -13.13 8.69 -17.43
CA LEU A 127 -14.54 8.78 -17.77
C LEU A 127 -14.76 9.74 -18.94
N GLU A 128 -14.16 10.93 -18.92
CA GLU A 128 -14.22 11.90 -20.02
C GLU A 128 -13.70 11.33 -21.35
N GLU A 129 -12.63 10.53 -21.32
CA GLU A 129 -12.11 9.85 -22.52
C GLU A 129 -13.05 8.74 -23.04
N SER A 130 -13.90 8.20 -22.18
CA SER A 130 -14.74 7.02 -22.45
C SER A 130 -16.20 7.38 -22.75
N THR A 131 -16.64 8.60 -22.45
CA THR A 131 -18.02 9.06 -22.62
C THR A 131 -18.09 10.32 -23.49
N ASP A 132 -19.04 10.38 -24.42
CA ASP A 132 -19.31 11.58 -25.22
C ASP A 132 -20.19 12.61 -24.48
N ASP A 133 -20.72 12.27 -23.31
CA ASP A 133 -21.65 13.09 -22.52
C ASP A 133 -20.92 14.06 -21.59
N GLU A 134 -21.57 15.18 -21.26
CA GLU A 134 -21.08 16.13 -20.25
C GLU A 134 -21.14 15.49 -18.86
N LEU A 135 -19.96 15.18 -18.30
CA LEU A 135 -19.79 14.67 -16.95
C LEU A 135 -19.52 15.83 -15.99
N VAL A 136 -20.32 15.93 -14.94
CA VAL A 136 -20.09 16.88 -13.84
C VAL A 136 -20.10 16.09 -12.54
N MET A 137 -18.95 16.07 -11.87
CA MET A 137 -18.72 15.29 -10.66
C MET A 137 -17.92 16.14 -9.65
N GLU A 138 -18.15 15.91 -8.37
CA GLU A 138 -17.36 16.46 -7.26
C GLU A 138 -16.89 15.32 -6.33
N ALA A 139 -15.79 15.56 -5.61
CA ALA A 139 -15.24 14.61 -4.64
C ALA A 139 -15.15 15.25 -3.25
N HIS A 140 -15.48 14.45 -2.24
CA HIS A 140 -15.41 14.84 -0.83
C HIS A 140 -14.73 13.74 -0.01
N LEU A 141 -13.59 14.08 0.61
CA LEU A 141 -12.91 13.17 1.52
C LEU A 141 -13.60 13.15 2.88
N GLY A 142 -14.02 11.97 3.32
CA GLY A 142 -14.48 11.68 4.68
C GLY A 142 -13.38 11.04 5.54
N GLU A 143 -13.74 10.58 6.75
CA GLU A 143 -12.78 9.95 7.66
C GLU A 143 -12.27 8.59 7.14
N ASP A 144 -13.14 7.77 6.54
CA ASP A 144 -12.84 6.40 6.11
C ASP A 144 -13.12 6.14 4.62
N GLU A 145 -13.72 7.11 3.92
CA GLU A 145 -14.17 6.96 2.52
C GLU A 145 -14.02 8.25 1.72
N LEU A 146 -13.82 8.11 0.41
CA LEU A 146 -13.94 9.16 -0.59
C LEU A 146 -15.34 9.08 -1.21
N GLN A 147 -16.12 10.15 -1.09
CA GLN A 147 -17.45 10.27 -1.69
C GLN A 147 -17.33 10.97 -3.05
N LEU A 148 -17.89 10.36 -4.08
CA LEU A 148 -17.94 10.85 -5.45
C LEU A 148 -19.39 11.20 -5.79
N GLU A 149 -19.69 12.48 -5.93
CA GLU A 149 -21.02 12.97 -6.25
C GLU A 149 -21.12 13.32 -7.74
N VAL A 150 -21.94 12.59 -8.48
CA VAL A 150 -22.21 12.87 -9.89
C VAL A 150 -23.50 13.67 -10.01
N PHE A 151 -23.48 14.73 -10.82
CA PHE A 151 -24.63 15.59 -11.10
C PHE A 151 -25.20 15.39 -12.50
N LEU A 152 -24.33 15.15 -13.49
CA LEU A 152 -24.68 14.90 -14.89
C LEU A 152 -23.94 13.68 -15.41
N PRO A 153 -24.54 12.92 -16.35
CA PRO A 153 -25.88 13.05 -16.93
C PRO A 153 -27.02 12.62 -15.99
N ARG A 154 -26.70 11.90 -14.91
CA ARG A 154 -27.66 11.43 -13.91
C ARG A 154 -27.06 11.57 -12.52
N ALA A 155 -27.87 12.03 -11.57
CA ALA A 155 -27.41 12.22 -10.20
C ALA A 155 -27.31 10.88 -9.44
N PHE A 156 -26.13 10.60 -8.88
CA PHE A 156 -25.88 9.50 -7.95
C PHE A 156 -24.63 9.79 -7.11
N ILE A 157 -24.44 9.00 -6.05
CA ILE A 157 -23.27 9.07 -5.17
C ILE A 157 -22.65 7.69 -5.14
N GLU A 158 -21.33 7.64 -5.30
CA GLU A 158 -20.53 6.44 -5.09
C GLU A 158 -19.51 6.69 -3.98
N THR A 159 -19.20 5.65 -3.21
CA THR A 159 -18.26 5.74 -2.09
C THR A 159 -17.12 4.78 -2.29
N VAL A 160 -15.88 5.29 -2.24
CA VAL A 160 -14.66 4.48 -2.34
C VAL A 160 -14.01 4.41 -0.95
N PRO A 161 -13.91 3.23 -0.32
CA PRO A 161 -13.23 3.10 0.96
C PRO A 161 -11.75 3.49 0.84
N LEU A 162 -11.24 4.33 1.77
CA LEU A 162 -9.82 4.72 1.76
C LEU A 162 -8.88 3.53 1.96
N ARG A 163 -9.36 2.52 2.68
CA ARG A 163 -8.64 1.25 2.83
C ARG A 163 -8.38 0.57 1.49
N ASP A 164 -9.30 0.67 0.54
CA ASP A 164 -9.16 0.03 -0.77
C ASP A 164 -8.14 0.80 -1.60
N LEU A 165 -8.18 2.14 -1.55
CA LEU A 165 -7.13 2.99 -2.12
C LEU A 165 -5.75 2.70 -1.53
N MET A 166 -5.64 2.49 -0.21
CA MET A 166 -4.39 2.14 0.48
C MET A 166 -3.88 0.74 0.10
N THR A 167 -4.76 -0.20 -0.23
CA THR A 167 -4.37 -1.60 -0.45
C THR A 167 -4.10 -1.89 -1.93
N ASP A 168 -4.94 -1.35 -2.82
CA ASP A 168 -4.88 -1.59 -4.26
C ASP A 168 -5.45 -0.37 -5.02
N TYR A 169 -4.65 0.70 -5.10
CA TYR A 169 -5.05 1.94 -5.77
C TYR A 169 -5.50 1.70 -7.23
N GLN A 170 -4.70 0.96 -8.02
CA GLN A 170 -4.98 0.77 -9.45
C GLN A 170 -6.16 -0.17 -9.67
N GLY A 171 -6.27 -1.26 -8.91
CA GLY A 171 -7.44 -2.13 -8.97
C GLY A 171 -8.72 -1.37 -8.59
N THR A 172 -8.67 -0.56 -7.54
CA THR A 172 -9.80 0.27 -7.12
C THR A 172 -10.20 1.28 -8.20
N LEU A 173 -9.23 1.91 -8.86
CA LEU A 173 -9.48 2.86 -9.96
C LEU A 173 -10.11 2.17 -11.18
N GLU A 174 -9.63 0.98 -11.53
CA GLU A 174 -10.22 0.17 -12.61
C GLU A 174 -11.66 -0.25 -12.29
N GLU A 175 -11.91 -0.70 -11.06
CA GLU A 175 -13.25 -1.10 -10.62
C GLU A 175 -14.22 0.08 -10.60
N ALA A 176 -13.81 1.22 -10.04
CA ALA A 176 -14.60 2.45 -10.04
C ALA A 176 -14.88 2.92 -11.47
N THR A 177 -13.87 2.98 -12.34
CA THR A 177 -14.06 3.37 -13.75
C THR A 177 -15.11 2.50 -14.43
N ARG A 178 -15.00 1.18 -14.30
CA ARG A 178 -15.98 0.25 -14.88
C ARG A 178 -17.38 0.50 -14.34
N TRP A 179 -17.52 0.61 -13.03
CA TRP A 179 -18.82 0.80 -12.38
C TRP A 179 -19.50 2.09 -12.85
N PHE A 180 -18.75 3.21 -12.91
CA PHE A 180 -19.27 4.48 -13.41
C PHE A 180 -19.73 4.37 -14.86
N LEU A 181 -18.95 3.74 -15.74
CA LEU A 181 -19.35 3.54 -17.13
C LEU A 181 -20.63 2.69 -17.25
N GLU A 182 -20.81 1.69 -16.39
CA GLU A 182 -22.03 0.88 -16.35
C GLU A 182 -23.27 1.70 -15.92
N GLU A 183 -23.12 2.65 -15.00
CA GLU A 183 -24.24 3.50 -14.53
C GLU A 183 -24.54 4.69 -15.47
N LEU A 184 -23.55 5.11 -16.26
CA LEU A 184 -23.66 6.22 -17.21
C LEU A 184 -24.27 5.81 -18.58
N MET A 185 -24.23 4.52 -18.94
CA MET A 185 -24.81 3.96 -20.18
C MET A 185 -26.29 3.56 -20.05
#